data_AF-A0A1F4B4D1-F1
#
_entry.id   AF-A0A1F4B4D1-F1
#
_cell.length_a   1.000
_cell.length_b   1.000
_cell.length_c   1.000
_cell.angle_alpha   90.00
_cell.angle_beta   90.00
_cell.angle_gamma   90.00
#
_symmetry.space_group_name_H-M   'P 1'
#
loop_
_entity.id
_entity.type
_entity.pdbx_description
1 polymer ?
#
loop_
_entity_poly.entity_id
_entity_poly.type
_entity_poly.pdbx_seq_one_letter_code
_entity_poly.pdbx_strand_id
1 'polypeptide(L)'
;MSGSEIPKETKISLGVTISVGATDRDRLADLLAVALIEPGELWFMLTSNGWQPWSGQLADLRGYGSVGLQATVNTNLVAQTQLPPADYSVFCGYRLTSGQLVYSPNPLRFTVR
;
A
#
# COMPACT_ATOMS: atom_id res chain seq x y z
N MET A 1 26.71 -8.75 30.26
CA MET A 1 25.26 -8.66 29.97
C MET A 1 25.12 -7.96 28.64
N SER A 2 24.82 -8.71 27.58
CA SER A 2 24.62 -8.16 26.24
C SER A 2 23.22 -7.55 26.21
N GLY A 3 23.14 -6.23 26.07
CA GLY A 3 21.89 -5.55 25.77
C GLY A 3 21.56 -5.86 24.32
N SER A 4 20.56 -6.71 24.09
CA SER A 4 19.94 -6.79 22.77
C SER A 4 19.36 -5.42 22.45
N GLU A 5 20.03 -4.68 21.57
CA GLU A 5 19.38 -3.58 20.85
C GLU A 5 18.19 -4.20 20.11
N ILE A 6 16.99 -3.87 20.58
CA ILE A 6 15.77 -4.08 19.80
C ILE A 6 16.02 -3.30 18.50
N PRO A 7 15.98 -3.94 17.32
CA PRO A 7 16.18 -3.23 16.06
C PRO A 7 15.18 -2.08 16.04
N LYS A 8 15.67 -0.84 15.87
CA LYS A 8 14.80 0.30 15.62
C LYS A 8 13.98 -0.06 14.40
N GLU A 9 12.69 -0.32 14.58
CA GLU A 9 11.75 -0.50 13.47
C GLU A 9 11.90 0.71 12.55
N THR A 10 12.49 0.51 11.38
CA THR A 10 12.56 1.57 10.38
C THR A 10 11.14 1.77 9.87
N LYS A 11 10.42 2.71 10.48
CA LYS A 11 9.09 3.10 10.01
C LYS A 11 9.25 3.80 8.68
N ILE A 12 8.96 3.07 7.61
CA ILE A 12 8.83 3.64 6.28
C ILE A 12 7.49 4.38 6.27
N SER A 13 7.53 5.67 5.96
CA SER A 13 6.35 6.50 5.75
C SER A 13 6.46 7.11 4.37
N LEU A 14 5.64 6.63 3.44
CA LEU A 14 5.53 7.17 2.09
C LEU A 14 4.24 7.97 1.98
N GLY A 15 4.36 9.27 1.73
CA GLY A 15 3.22 10.12 1.40
C GLY A 15 2.73 9.83 -0.02
N VAL A 16 1.44 9.59 -0.17
CA VAL A 16 0.81 9.21 -1.44
C VAL A 16 -0.40 10.09 -1.68
N THR A 17 -0.53 10.55 -2.91
CA THR A 17 -1.73 11.22 -3.41
C THR A 17 -2.38 10.33 -4.47
N ILE A 18 -3.63 9.95 -4.25
CA ILE A 18 -4.44 9.16 -5.18
C ILE A 18 -5.45 10.12 -5.84
N SER A 19 -5.41 10.20 -7.17
CA SER A 19 -6.41 10.94 -7.95
C SER A 19 -7.68 10.11 -8.11
N VAL A 20 -8.84 10.71 -7.86
CA VAL A 20 -10.14 10.02 -7.93
C VAL A 20 -10.93 10.50 -9.15
N GLY A 21 -11.50 9.53 -9.88
CA GLY A 21 -12.37 9.81 -11.03
C GLY A 21 -13.64 10.54 -10.60
N ALA A 22 -14.15 11.44 -11.46
CA ALA A 22 -15.31 12.25 -11.11
C ALA A 22 -16.56 11.43 -10.75
N THR A 23 -16.72 10.24 -11.33
CA THR A 23 -17.83 9.30 -11.08
C THR A 23 -17.75 8.59 -9.73
N ASP A 24 -16.57 8.60 -9.10
CA ASP A 24 -16.29 7.79 -7.90
C ASP A 24 -16.27 8.65 -6.63
N ARG A 25 -16.36 9.98 -6.78
CA ARG A 25 -16.39 10.94 -5.66
C ARG A 25 -17.60 10.72 -4.77
N ASP A 26 -17.42 11.03 -3.49
CA ASP A 26 -18.38 10.88 -2.38
C ASP A 26 -18.81 9.43 -2.10
N ARG A 27 -18.22 8.45 -2.79
CA ARG A 27 -18.41 7.02 -2.51
C ARG A 27 -17.42 6.57 -1.43
N LEU A 28 -17.86 5.61 -0.61
CA LEU A 28 -16.97 4.90 0.29
C LEU A 28 -16.15 3.87 -0.49
N ALA A 29 -14.84 3.80 -0.21
CA ALA A 29 -13.95 2.84 -0.82
C ALA A 29 -12.88 2.34 0.15
N ASP A 30 -12.42 1.12 -0.07
CA ASP A 30 -11.21 0.58 0.57
C ASP A 30 -9.99 1.15 -0.14
N LEU A 31 -8.99 1.62 0.60
CA LEU A 31 -7.70 1.98 0.07
C LEU A 31 -6.82 0.75 -0.09
N LEU A 32 -6.15 0.67 -1.23
CA LEU A 32 -5.30 -0.45 -1.62
C LEU A 32 -3.88 0.05 -1.89
N ALA A 33 -2.89 -0.70 -1.43
CA ALA A 33 -1.50 -0.50 -1.83
C ALA A 33 -0.81 -1.84 -1.99
N VAL A 34 -0.03 -1.98 -3.05
CA VAL A 34 0.74 -3.18 -3.39
C VAL A 34 2.16 -2.76 -3.75
N ALA A 35 3.15 -3.43 -3.18
CA ALA A 35 4.56 -3.26 -3.50
C ALA A 35 5.09 -4.47 -4.28
N LEU A 36 5.91 -4.21 -5.30
CA LEU A 36 6.54 -5.20 -6.16
C LEU A 36 8.07 -5.03 -6.09
N ILE A 37 8.78 -6.14 -5.94
CA ILE A 37 10.22 -6.25 -6.17
C ILE A 37 10.45 -6.91 -7.54
N GLU A 38 11.13 -6.22 -8.45
CA GLU A 38 11.62 -6.79 -9.71
C GLU A 38 13.08 -7.25 -9.57
N PRO A 39 13.52 -8.35 -10.23
CA PRO A 39 12.81 -9.23 -11.16
C PRO A 39 12.11 -10.44 -10.50
N GLY A 40 11.99 -10.48 -9.16
CA GLY A 40 11.51 -11.66 -8.43
C GLY A 40 9.99 -11.85 -8.36
N GLU A 41 9.21 -10.92 -8.91
CA GLU A 41 7.74 -10.87 -8.79
C GLU A 41 7.24 -11.12 -7.37
N LEU A 42 7.99 -10.64 -6.37
CA LEU A 42 7.57 -10.71 -4.98
C LEU A 42 6.61 -9.56 -4.71
N TRP A 43 5.37 -9.93 -4.45
CA TRP A 43 4.29 -9.00 -4.18
C TRP A 43 4.01 -8.90 -2.69
N PHE A 44 3.78 -7.68 -2.23
CA PHE A 44 3.33 -7.39 -0.87
C PHE A 44 2.10 -6.50 -0.96
N MET A 45 1.09 -6.77 -0.15
CA MET A 45 -0.05 -5.86 0.02
C MET A 45 0.05 -5.17 1.37
N LEU A 46 -0.39 -3.91 1.42
CA LEU A 46 -0.57 -3.20 2.68
C LEU A 46 -1.94 -3.54 3.26
N THR A 47 -1.95 -3.93 4.53
CA THR A 47 -3.16 -4.18 5.32
C THR A 47 -3.18 -3.25 6.54
N SER A 48 -4.27 -3.28 7.32
CA SER A 48 -4.33 -2.57 8.61
C SER A 48 -3.25 -3.04 9.61
N ASN A 49 -2.68 -4.23 9.40
CA ASN A 49 -1.63 -4.82 10.23
C ASN A 49 -0.22 -4.59 9.65
N GLY A 50 -0.08 -3.89 8.53
CA GLY A 50 1.20 -3.66 7.84
C GLY A 50 1.36 -4.44 6.52
N TRP A 51 2.58 -4.39 5.97
CA TRP A 51 2.94 -5.08 4.72
C TRP A 51 3.00 -6.58 4.93
N GLN A 52 2.35 -7.33 4.03
CA GLN A 52 2.31 -8.79 4.07
C GLN A 52 2.51 -9.35 2.65
N PRO A 53 3.11 -10.54 2.50
CA PRO A 53 3.18 -11.21 1.20
C PRO A 53 1.78 -11.34 0.59
N TRP A 54 1.68 -11.09 -0.70
CA TRP A 54 0.45 -11.22 -1.46
C TRP A 54 0.62 -12.26 -2.55
N SER A 55 -0.39 -13.11 -2.73
CA SER A 55 -0.42 -14.19 -3.73
C SER A 55 -0.53 -13.70 -5.17
N GLY A 56 -0.77 -12.39 -5.38
CA GLY A 56 -1.16 -11.82 -6.67
C GLY A 56 -2.63 -12.06 -7.04
N GLN A 57 -3.38 -12.84 -6.25
CA GLN A 57 -4.79 -13.10 -6.48
C GLN A 57 -5.64 -11.96 -5.92
N LEU A 58 -6.50 -11.37 -6.76
CA LEU A 58 -7.39 -10.27 -6.36
C LEU A 58 -8.36 -10.65 -5.22
N ALA A 59 -8.73 -11.93 -5.12
CA ALA A 59 -9.58 -12.44 -4.05
C ALA A 59 -8.94 -12.29 -2.65
N ASP A 60 -7.61 -12.31 -2.60
CA ASP A 60 -6.83 -12.19 -1.35
C ASP A 60 -6.46 -10.74 -1.05
N LEU A 61 -6.63 -9.83 -2.01
CA LEU A 61 -6.22 -8.44 -1.87
C LEU A 61 -7.08 -7.72 -0.82
N ARG A 62 -6.44 -7.27 0.26
CA ARG A 62 -7.09 -6.53 1.36
C ARG A 62 -6.73 -5.05 1.29
N GLY A 63 -7.63 -4.22 1.79
CA GLY A 63 -7.37 -2.81 2.00
C GLY A 63 -6.76 -2.54 3.36
N TYR A 64 -6.04 -1.43 3.47
CA TYR A 64 -5.42 -0.98 4.72
C TYR A 64 -6.26 0.05 5.48
N GLY A 65 -7.35 0.51 4.88
CA GLY A 65 -8.33 1.40 5.49
C GLY A 65 -9.45 1.72 4.52
N SER A 66 -10.46 2.45 4.97
CA SER A 66 -11.58 2.89 4.12
C SER A 66 -11.79 4.39 4.28
N VAL A 67 -12.20 5.07 3.20
CA VAL A 67 -12.38 6.53 3.18
C VAL A 67 -13.53 6.92 2.24
N GLY A 68 -14.20 8.03 2.54
CA GLY A 68 -15.05 8.70 1.56
C GLY A 68 -14.20 9.41 0.52
N LEU A 69 -14.35 9.04 -0.74
CA LEU A 69 -13.49 9.53 -1.82
C LEU A 69 -13.77 11.00 -2.13
N GLN A 70 -12.76 11.85 -1.96
CA GLN A 70 -12.75 13.23 -2.47
C GLN A 70 -12.05 13.28 -3.83
N ALA A 71 -11.87 14.45 -4.43
CA ALA A 71 -11.14 14.57 -5.71
C ALA A 71 -9.69 14.03 -5.63
N THR A 72 -9.08 14.17 -4.46
CA THR A 72 -7.79 13.58 -4.11
C THR A 72 -7.88 12.93 -2.75
N VAL A 73 -7.17 11.81 -2.57
CA VAL A 73 -6.94 11.20 -1.26
C VAL A 73 -5.46 11.30 -0.96
N ASN A 74 -5.12 11.97 0.13
CA ASN A 74 -3.75 12.01 0.66
C ASN A 74 -3.65 11.03 1.81
N THR A 75 -2.69 10.12 1.74
CA THR A 75 -2.52 9.03 2.71
C THR A 75 -1.03 8.75 2.90
N ASN A 76 -0.68 8.19 4.04
CA ASN A 76 0.67 7.72 4.30
C ASN A 76 0.66 6.20 4.37
N LEU A 77 1.52 5.56 3.59
CA LEU A 77 1.79 4.13 3.72
C LEU A 77 2.76 3.97 4.89
N VAL A 78 2.20 3.86 6.10
CA VAL A 78 2.96 3.60 7.34
C VAL A 78 2.74 2.14 7.71
N ALA A 79 3.82 1.38 7.81
CA ALA A 79 3.73 -0.02 8.24
C ALA A 79 4.55 -0.28 9.50
N GLN A 80 3.97 -1.09 10.39
CA GLN A 80 4.61 -1.60 11.60
C GLN A 80 5.56 -2.76 11.28
N THR A 81 5.26 -3.53 10.23
CA THR A 81 6.12 -4.61 9.73
C THR A 81 7.02 -4.11 8.60
N GLN A 82 8.30 -4.43 8.69
CA GLN A 82 9.33 -3.98 7.76
C GLN A 82 9.32 -4.84 6.48
N LEU A 83 9.25 -4.17 5.33
CA LEU A 83 9.55 -4.80 4.04
C LEU A 83 11.04 -5.21 4.00
N PRO A 84 11.41 -6.31 3.33
CA PRO A 84 12.81 -6.66 3.10
C PRO A 84 13.59 -5.53 2.41
N PRO A 85 14.92 -5.41 2.62
CA PRO A 85 15.75 -4.50 1.84
C PRO A 85 15.69 -4.83 0.33
N ALA A 86 15.19 -3.89 -0.47
CA ALA A 86 15.05 -3.99 -1.92
C ALA A 86 14.61 -2.64 -2.52
N ASP A 87 14.64 -2.56 -3.85
CA ASP A 87 13.95 -1.52 -4.61
C ASP A 87 12.52 -1.96 -4.91
N TYR A 88 11.56 -1.09 -4.59
CA TYR A 88 10.14 -1.36 -4.73
C TYR A 88 9.48 -0.40 -5.71
N SER A 89 8.54 -0.95 -6.49
CA SER A 89 7.48 -0.20 -7.16
C SER A 89 6.17 -0.39 -6.39
N VAL A 90 5.53 0.71 -5.98
CA VAL A 90 4.28 0.69 -5.22
C VAL A 90 3.14 1.22 -6.05
N PHE A 91 2.12 0.40 -6.22
CA PHE A 91 0.86 0.75 -6.85
C PHE A 91 -0.16 1.05 -5.75
N CYS A 92 -0.79 2.22 -5.83
CA CYS A 92 -1.83 2.65 -4.90
C CYS A 92 -3.14 2.89 -5.63
N GLY A 93 -4.24 2.67 -4.93
CA GLY A 93 -5.57 2.79 -5.50
C GLY A 93 -6.66 2.61 -4.46
N TYR A 94 -7.86 2.32 -4.95
CA TYR A 94 -9.02 2.06 -4.13
C TYR A 94 -9.92 1.00 -4.76
N ARG A 95 -10.76 0.39 -3.93
CA ARG A 95 -11.81 -0.52 -4.34
C ARG A 95 -13.16 -0.03 -3.83
N LEU A 96 -14.08 0.21 -4.75
CA LEU A 96 -15.44 0.61 -4.44
C LEU A 96 -16.20 -0.57 -3.82
N THR A 97 -17.28 -0.27 -3.10
CA THR A 97 -18.17 -1.31 -2.52
C THR A 97 -18.78 -2.25 -3.54
N SER A 98 -18.87 -1.83 -4.81
CA SER A 98 -19.27 -2.68 -5.94
C SER A 98 -18.20 -3.70 -6.37
N GLY A 99 -17.00 -3.67 -5.78
CA GLY A 99 -15.88 -4.53 -6.12
C GLY A 99 -14.96 -3.97 -7.22
N GLN A 100 -15.34 -2.87 -7.88
CA GLN A 100 -14.51 -2.22 -8.89
C GLN A 100 -13.21 -1.69 -8.27
N LEU A 101 -12.08 -2.04 -8.88
CA LEU A 101 -10.74 -1.61 -8.49
C LEU A 101 -10.26 -0.50 -9.42
N VAL A 102 -9.74 0.58 -8.85
CA VAL A 102 -9.11 1.70 -9.57
C VAL A 102 -7.75 1.95 -8.94
N TYR A 103 -6.69 2.04 -9.75
CA TYR A 103 -5.33 2.26 -9.28
C TYR A 103 -4.57 3.27 -10.15
N SER A 104 -3.56 3.91 -9.56
CA SER A 104 -2.67 4.81 -10.30
C SER A 104 -1.73 3.99 -11.20
N PRO A 105 -1.65 4.30 -12.51
CA PRO A 105 -0.75 3.60 -13.43
C PRO A 105 0.73 3.98 -13.22
N ASN A 106 1.00 5.07 -12.49
CA ASN A 106 2.36 5.52 -12.18
C ASN A 106 2.73 5.04 -10.77
N PRO A 107 3.54 3.97 -10.63
CA PRO A 107 3.95 3.50 -9.32
C PRO A 107 4.92 4.47 -8.67
N LEU A 108 4.82 4.58 -7.35
CA LEU A 108 5.83 5.23 -6.53
C LEU A 108 7.04 4.30 -6.40
N ARG A 109 8.24 4.84 -6.53
CA ARG A 109 9.46 4.06 -6.37
C ARG A 109 10.18 4.47 -5.10
N PHE A 110 10.62 3.49 -4.32
CA PHE A 110 11.44 3.72 -3.13
C PHE A 110 12.34 2.53 -2.85
N THR A 111 13.40 2.78 -2.08
CA THR A 111 14.38 1.77 -1.68
C THR A 111 14.29 1.54 -0.18
N VAL A 112 14.25 0.28 0.23
CA VAL A 112 14.53 -0.15 1.61
C VAL A 112 15.98 -0.60 1.69
N ARG A 113 16.73 -0.08 2.67
CA ARG A 113 18.13 -0.42 2.92
C ARG A 113 18.30 -0.97 4.33
#